data_AF-Q8TH81-F1
#
_entry.id   AF-Q8TH81-F1
#
_cell.length_a   1.000
_cell.length_b   1.000
_cell.length_c   1.000
_cell.angle_alpha   90.00
_cell.angle_beta   90.00
_cell.angle_gamma   90.00
#
_symmetry.space_group_name_H-M   'P 1'
#
loop_
_entity.id
_entity.type
_entity.pdbx_description
1 polymer ?
#
loop_
_entity_poly.entity_id
_entity_poly.type
_entity_poly.pdbx_seq_one_letter_code
_entity_poly.pdbx_strand_id
1 'polypeptide(L)'
;MSNMDLLFRTIYVFSSALLYPVMILLTLLVFVSLIQLGEFLSEYSKRTRDRNSLEVSCKKIRQSLHISAFSEASKALLNIKQNYMVTTFAKESAQYLEDQNFPATGKLSEEYEIRMAKRLEHTKIISTVAPMLGLMGTLIPLGPALIGLSQGDLETLAQNLMIAFATTVVGLFSAGIAYVLTQVRRRWYWEDMSDIDYILDIIEEKNGN
;
A
#
# COMPACT_ATOMS: atom_id res chain seq x y z
N MET A 1 -14.62 -12.66 -47.66
CA MET A 1 -14.13 -12.58 -46.26
C MET A 1 -15.33 -12.28 -45.39
N SER A 2 -15.70 -13.17 -44.48
CA SER A 2 -16.91 -12.99 -43.68
C SER A 2 -16.71 -11.85 -42.67
N ASN A 3 -17.79 -11.18 -42.24
CA ASN A 3 -17.72 -10.17 -41.17
C ASN A 3 -17.10 -10.72 -39.87
N MET A 4 -17.16 -12.04 -39.67
CA MET A 4 -16.57 -12.74 -38.52
C MET A 4 -15.03 -12.81 -38.60
N ASP A 5 -14.47 -12.98 -39.81
CA ASP A 5 -13.01 -13.00 -40.02
C ASP A 5 -12.38 -11.62 -39.75
N LEU A 6 -13.09 -10.55 -40.13
CA LEU A 6 -12.66 -9.17 -39.88
C LEU A 6 -12.60 -8.87 -38.38
N LEU A 7 -13.63 -9.28 -37.63
CA LEU A 7 -13.69 -9.12 -36.17
C LEU A 7 -12.57 -9.88 -35.47
N PHE A 8 -12.38 -11.16 -35.80
CA PHE A 8 -11.33 -11.99 -35.21
C PHE A 8 -9.94 -11.41 -35.47
N ARG A 9 -9.66 -11.01 -36.72
CA ARG A 9 -8.36 -10.43 -37.10
C ARG A 9 -8.10 -9.10 -36.39
N THR A 10 -9.13 -8.29 -36.21
CA THR A 10 -9.02 -7.03 -35.46
C THR A 10 -8.68 -7.29 -33.99
N ILE A 11 -9.42 -8.19 -33.33
CA ILE A 11 -9.15 -8.59 -31.93
C ILE A 11 -7.74 -9.17 -31.77
N TYR A 12 -7.31 -10.03 -32.69
CA TYR A 12 -5.97 -10.61 -32.68
C TYR A 12 -4.88 -9.53 -32.75
N VAL A 13 -5.00 -8.57 -33.68
CA VAL A 13 -4.04 -7.46 -33.81
C VAL A 13 -3.99 -6.63 -32.52
N PHE A 14 -5.14 -6.33 -31.91
CA PHE A 14 -5.18 -5.62 -30.62
C PHE A 14 -4.49 -6.43 -29.51
N SER A 15 -4.77 -7.73 -29.39
CA SER A 15 -4.16 -8.61 -28.39
C SER A 15 -2.64 -8.73 -28.55
N SER A 16 -2.16 -8.94 -29.78
CA SER A 16 -0.72 -9.01 -30.06
C SER A 16 -0.02 -7.67 -29.83
N ALA A 17 -0.67 -6.54 -30.15
CA ALA A 17 -0.11 -5.22 -29.87
C ALA A 17 0.04 -4.92 -28.37
N LEU A 18 -0.80 -5.54 -27.52
CA LEU A 18 -0.72 -5.42 -26.07
C LEU A 18 0.43 -6.21 -25.43
N LEU A 19 1.07 -7.14 -26.16
CA LEU A 19 2.16 -7.96 -25.62
C LEU A 19 3.31 -7.09 -25.06
N TYR A 20 3.85 -6.19 -25.89
CA TYR A 20 4.96 -5.33 -25.47
C TYR A 20 4.60 -4.41 -24.29
N PRO A 21 3.45 -3.68 -24.29
CA PRO A 21 2.99 -2.95 -23.12
C PRO A 21 2.88 -3.81 -21.85
N VAL A 22 2.33 -5.02 -21.95
CA VAL A 22 2.19 -5.94 -20.81
C VAL A 22 3.55 -6.34 -20.27
N MET A 23 4.51 -6.69 -21.15
CA MET A 23 5.87 -7.05 -20.76
C MET A 23 6.57 -5.88 -20.03
N ILE A 24 6.50 -4.67 -20.58
CA ILE A 24 7.11 -3.48 -19.99
C ILE A 24 6.50 -3.19 -18.62
N LEU A 25 5.17 -3.24 -18.52
CA LEU A 25 4.46 -2.99 -17.27
C LEU A 25 4.80 -4.04 -16.21
N LEU A 26 4.88 -5.33 -16.58
CA LEU A 26 5.31 -6.39 -15.68
C LEU A 26 6.74 -6.16 -15.17
N THR A 27 7.68 -5.87 -16.05
CA THR A 27 9.06 -5.57 -15.65
C THR A 27 9.10 -4.38 -14.70
N LEU A 28 8.35 -3.31 -14.96
CA LEU A 28 8.24 -2.17 -14.06
C LEU A 28 7.67 -2.56 -12.70
N LEU A 29 6.59 -3.36 -12.65
CA LEU A 29 5.99 -3.82 -11.41
C LEU A 29 6.96 -4.63 -10.55
N VAL A 30 7.84 -5.42 -11.17
CA VAL A 30 8.89 -6.14 -10.44
C VAL A 30 9.83 -5.18 -9.75
N PHE A 31 10.38 -4.20 -10.48
CA PHE A 31 11.24 -3.18 -9.89
C PHE A 31 10.56 -2.43 -8.76
N VAL A 32 9.29 -2.04 -8.96
CA VAL A 32 8.49 -1.37 -7.94
C VAL A 32 8.27 -2.26 -6.71
N SER A 33 8.02 -3.57 -6.89
CA SER A 33 7.85 -4.50 -5.78
C SER A 33 9.13 -4.68 -4.96
N LEU A 34 10.30 -4.69 -5.60
CA LEU A 34 11.60 -4.74 -4.93
C LEU A 34 11.90 -3.45 -4.15
N ILE A 35 11.58 -2.29 -4.72
CA ILE A 35 11.72 -1.01 -4.01
C ILE A 35 10.82 -1.00 -2.76
N GLN A 36 9.56 -1.40 -2.90
CA GLN A 36 8.62 -1.46 -1.77
C GLN A 36 9.06 -2.44 -0.69
N LEU A 37 9.66 -3.58 -1.08
CA LEU A 37 10.25 -4.53 -0.14
C LEU A 37 11.37 -3.85 0.67
N GLY A 38 12.26 -3.09 0.01
CA GLY A 38 13.33 -2.34 0.67
C GLY A 38 12.81 -1.28 1.63
N GLU A 39 11.83 -0.47 1.20
CA GLU A 39 11.16 0.52 2.05
C GLU A 39 10.53 -0.14 3.28
N PHE A 40 9.85 -1.28 3.08
CA PHE A 40 9.24 -2.04 4.15
C PHE A 40 10.27 -2.58 5.14
N LEU A 41 11.42 -3.07 4.69
CA LEU A 41 12.49 -3.53 5.59
C LEU A 41 13.06 -2.38 6.42
N SER A 42 13.23 -1.20 5.82
CA SER A 42 13.62 0.01 6.56
C SER A 42 12.56 0.43 7.58
N GLU A 43 11.28 0.37 7.21
CA GLU A 43 10.15 0.66 8.11
C GLU A 43 10.09 -0.35 9.26
N TYR A 44 10.22 -1.65 8.96
CA TYR A 44 10.26 -2.75 9.92
C TYR A 44 11.36 -2.55 10.97
N SER A 45 12.58 -2.23 10.54
CA SER A 45 13.72 -2.07 11.43
C SER A 45 13.63 -0.84 12.34
N LYS A 46 12.90 0.20 11.92
CA LYS A 46 12.75 1.45 12.70
C LYS A 46 11.51 1.45 13.57
N ARG A 47 10.63 0.45 13.43
CA ARG A 47 9.36 0.38 14.15
C ARG A 47 9.63 0.07 15.62
N THR A 48 9.33 1.05 16.47
CA THR A 48 9.41 0.93 17.93
C THR A 48 8.07 1.34 18.47
N ARG A 49 7.32 0.36 18.99
CA ARG A 49 6.04 0.58 19.65
C ARG A 49 6.23 0.35 21.14
N ASP A 50 6.14 1.42 21.92
CA ASP A 50 6.27 1.36 23.37
C ASP A 50 4.96 1.79 24.02
N ARG A 51 4.06 0.82 24.21
CA ARG A 51 2.73 1.02 24.79
C ARG A 51 2.80 1.61 26.20
N ASN A 52 3.82 1.24 26.98
CA ASN A 52 3.98 1.72 28.36
C ASN A 52 4.33 3.22 28.36
N SER A 53 5.26 3.63 27.49
CA SER A 53 5.61 5.05 27.35
C SER A 53 4.44 5.89 26.82
N LEU A 54 3.62 5.33 25.91
CA LEU A 54 2.41 5.97 25.41
C LEU A 54 1.42 6.20 26.54
N GLU A 55 1.12 5.16 27.33
CA GLU A 55 0.19 5.25 28.46
C GLU A 55 0.65 6.30 29.49
N VAL A 56 1.95 6.33 29.81
CA VAL A 56 2.52 7.34 30.72
C VAL A 56 2.37 8.75 30.16
N SER A 57 2.57 8.95 28.87
CA SER A 57 2.42 10.26 28.21
C SER A 57 0.95 10.69 28.18
N CYS A 58 0.05 9.78 27.83
CA CYS A 58 -1.40 9.96 27.83
C CYS A 58 -1.93 10.33 29.22
N LYS A 59 -1.44 9.68 30.29
CA LYS A 59 -1.79 10.07 31.68
C LYS A 59 -1.38 11.50 32.00
N LYS A 60 -0.19 11.94 31.59
CA LYS A 60 0.27 13.32 31.79
C LYS A 60 -0.58 14.34 31.02
N ILE A 61 -0.94 14.01 29.78
CA ILE A 61 -1.82 14.84 28.94
C ILE A 61 -3.16 15.02 29.64
N ARG A 62 -3.79 13.91 30.06
CA ARG A 62 -5.08 13.94 30.78
C ARG A 62 -5.03 14.79 32.05
N GLN A 63 -4.00 14.63 32.87
CA GLN A 63 -3.80 15.44 34.09
C GLN A 63 -3.67 16.94 33.77
N SER A 64 -2.91 17.29 32.74
CA SER A 64 -2.70 18.69 32.33
C SER A 64 -3.98 19.31 31.76
N LEU A 65 -4.78 18.52 31.03
CA LEU A 65 -6.08 18.93 30.52
C LEU A 65 -7.07 19.21 31.66
N HIS A 66 -7.12 18.37 32.69
CA HIS A 66 -7.99 18.61 33.87
C HIS A 66 -7.72 19.94 34.56
N ILE A 67 -6.46 20.40 34.61
CA ILE A 67 -6.06 21.66 35.25
C ILE A 67 -6.11 22.84 34.25
N SER A 68 -6.62 22.63 33.04
CA SER A 68 -6.66 23.64 31.96
C SER A 68 -5.29 24.19 31.53
N ALA A 69 -4.23 23.42 31.77
CA ALA A 69 -2.88 23.72 31.31
C ALA A 69 -2.66 23.20 29.88
N PHE A 70 -3.33 23.80 28.89
CA PHE A 70 -3.25 23.39 27.48
C PHE A 70 -1.83 23.45 26.89
N SER A 71 -1.01 24.42 27.32
CA SER A 71 0.40 24.51 26.92
C SER A 71 1.24 23.33 27.44
N GLU A 72 0.96 22.84 28.65
CA GLU A 72 1.65 21.66 29.21
C GLU A 72 1.20 20.37 28.53
N ALA A 73 -0.10 20.26 28.21
CA ALA A 73 -0.65 19.15 27.43
C ALA A 73 -0.05 19.11 26.00
N SER A 74 0.09 20.25 25.34
CA SER A 74 0.75 20.39 24.03
C SER A 74 2.22 19.94 24.10
N LYS A 75 2.97 20.39 25.12
CA LYS A 75 4.36 19.92 25.34
C LYS A 75 4.45 18.42 25.61
N ALA A 76 3.48 17.83 26.29
CA ALA A 76 3.45 16.39 26.53
C ALA A 76 3.20 15.61 25.22
N LEU A 77 2.33 16.10 24.34
CA LEU A 77 2.09 15.54 23.00
C LEU A 77 3.34 15.57 22.11
N LEU A 78 4.08 16.70 22.10
CA LEU A 78 5.32 16.83 21.32
C LEU A 78 6.41 15.83 21.72
N ASN A 79 6.35 15.34 22.97
CA ASN A 79 7.31 14.40 23.52
C ASN A 79 6.92 12.93 23.31
N ILE A 80 5.75 12.64 22.72
CA ILE A 80 5.37 11.27 22.36
C ILE A 80 6.35 10.75 21.31
N LYS A 81 7.01 9.64 21.64
CA LYS A 81 7.90 8.92 20.73
C LYS A 81 7.31 7.54 20.48
N GLN A 82 6.68 7.39 19.32
CA GLN A 82 6.10 6.14 18.84
C GLN A 82 6.49 5.93 17.37
N ASN A 83 5.74 5.07 16.67
CA ASN A 83 5.82 4.95 15.23
C ASN A 83 5.66 6.31 14.53
N TYR A 84 6.21 6.41 13.32
CA TYR A 84 6.26 7.65 12.56
C TYR A 84 4.89 8.33 12.43
N MET A 85 3.83 7.56 12.13
CA MET A 85 2.48 8.10 11.97
C MET A 85 1.95 8.70 13.29
N VAL A 86 2.01 7.94 14.38
CA VAL A 86 1.53 8.37 15.71
C VAL A 86 2.30 9.58 16.21
N THR A 87 3.63 9.59 16.04
CA THR A 87 4.48 10.72 16.45
C THR A 87 4.19 11.98 15.64
N THR A 88 3.93 11.85 14.35
CA THR A 88 3.62 13.00 13.50
C THR A 88 2.23 13.53 13.81
N PHE A 89 1.24 12.65 13.99
CA PHE A 89 -0.09 13.01 14.47
C PHE A 89 -0.03 13.74 15.81
N ALA A 90 0.71 13.22 16.80
CA ALA A 90 0.83 13.85 18.12
C ALA A 90 1.46 15.25 18.04
N LYS A 91 2.42 15.46 17.14
CA LYS A 91 3.05 16.77 16.95
C LYS A 91 2.12 17.77 16.27
N GLU A 92 1.39 17.34 15.25
CA GLU A 92 0.42 18.17 14.54
C GLU A 92 -0.79 18.49 15.43
N SER A 93 -1.27 17.53 16.22
CA SER A 93 -2.37 17.72 17.17
C SER A 93 -2.01 18.63 18.34
N ALA A 94 -0.73 18.71 18.72
CA ALA A 94 -0.27 19.62 19.78
C ALA A 94 -0.57 21.09 19.47
N GLN A 95 -0.48 21.51 18.20
CA GLN A 95 -0.80 22.88 17.79
C GLN A 95 -2.29 23.17 17.92
N TYR A 96 -3.13 22.27 17.40
CA TYR A 96 -4.59 22.41 17.50
C TYR A 96 -5.09 22.34 18.96
N LEU A 97 -4.39 21.61 19.82
CA LEU A 97 -4.71 21.57 21.25
C LEU A 97 -4.39 22.88 21.97
N GLU A 98 -3.27 23.52 21.63
CA GLU A 98 -2.90 24.83 22.20
C GLU A 98 -3.92 25.91 21.82
N ASP A 99 -4.42 25.87 20.59
CA ASP A 99 -5.48 26.74 20.07
C ASP A 99 -6.89 26.35 20.55
N GLN A 100 -7.03 25.30 21.36
CA GLN A 100 -8.32 24.75 21.85
C GLN A 100 -9.29 24.36 20.72
N ASN A 101 -8.76 23.97 19.56
CA ASN A 101 -9.53 23.62 18.38
C ASN A 101 -9.75 22.10 18.28
N PHE A 102 -10.54 21.55 19.21
CA PHE A 102 -10.87 20.12 19.27
C PHE A 102 -11.49 19.54 17.97
N PRO A 103 -12.36 20.27 17.24
CA PRO A 103 -12.86 19.76 15.95
C PRO A 103 -11.75 19.55 14.92
N ALA A 104 -10.68 20.36 14.96
CA ALA A 104 -9.55 20.20 14.05
C ALA A 104 -8.69 18.97 14.39
N THR A 105 -8.59 18.57 15.67
CA THR A 105 -7.89 17.33 16.05
C THR A 105 -8.63 16.07 15.59
N GLY A 106 -9.96 16.06 15.67
CA GLY A 106 -10.77 14.96 15.14
C GLY A 106 -10.62 14.81 13.63
N LYS A 107 -10.73 15.93 12.89
CA LYS A 107 -10.48 15.95 11.44
C LYS A 107 -9.07 15.49 11.07
N LEU A 108 -8.06 15.87 11.84
CA LEU A 108 -6.69 15.42 11.63
C LEU A 108 -6.58 13.89 11.73
N SER A 109 -7.27 13.26 12.69
CA SER A 109 -7.29 11.80 12.82
C SER A 109 -7.85 11.13 11.55
N GLU A 110 -8.97 11.63 11.04
CA GLU A 110 -9.56 11.15 9.77
C GLU A 110 -8.58 11.29 8.59
N GLU A 111 -7.83 12.39 8.51
CA GLU A 111 -6.81 12.58 7.47
C GLU A 111 -5.68 11.54 7.55
N TYR A 112 -5.28 11.12 8.76
CA TYR A 112 -4.30 10.05 8.96
C TYR A 112 -4.88 8.68 8.57
N GLU A 113 -6.14 8.40 8.91
CA GLU A 113 -6.83 7.16 8.50
C GLU A 113 -6.84 7.05 6.96
N ILE A 114 -7.26 8.12 6.27
CA ILE A 114 -7.27 8.18 4.80
C ILE A 114 -5.86 7.98 4.23
N ARG A 115 -4.84 8.60 4.84
CA ARG A 115 -3.44 8.48 4.40
C ARG A 115 -2.93 7.04 4.54
N MET A 116 -3.24 6.36 5.64
CA MET A 116 -2.90 4.96 5.87
C MET A 116 -3.63 4.04 4.88
N ALA A 117 -4.92 4.25 4.65
CA ALA A 117 -5.72 3.50 3.69
C ALA A 117 -5.15 3.64 2.26
N LYS A 118 -4.83 4.86 1.82
CA LYS A 118 -4.25 5.12 0.49
C LYS A 118 -2.90 4.43 0.29
N ARG A 119 -2.07 4.33 1.34
CA ARG A 119 -0.80 3.60 1.27
C ARG A 119 -1.01 2.08 1.09
N LEU A 120 -2.02 1.51 1.74
CA LEU A 120 -2.38 0.09 1.57
C LEU A 120 -2.98 -0.21 0.20
N GLU A 121 -3.73 0.74 -0.37
CA GLU A 121 -4.36 0.58 -1.68
C GLU A 121 -3.32 0.31 -2.77
N HIS A 122 -2.20 1.04 -2.77
CA HIS A 122 -1.15 0.89 -3.78
C HIS A 122 -0.57 -0.53 -3.82
N THR A 123 -0.22 -1.10 -2.64
CA THR A 123 0.32 -2.46 -2.56
C THR A 123 -0.76 -3.50 -2.89
N LYS A 124 -2.02 -3.23 -2.53
CA LYS A 124 -3.17 -4.08 -2.88
C LYS A 124 -3.39 -4.15 -4.40
N ILE A 125 -3.38 -3.01 -5.09
CA ILE A 125 -3.52 -2.95 -6.55
C ILE A 125 -2.44 -3.79 -7.22
N ILE A 126 -1.17 -3.63 -6.82
CA ILE A 126 -0.06 -4.40 -7.39
C ILE A 126 -0.25 -5.90 -7.16
N SER A 127 -0.66 -6.30 -5.96
CA SER A 127 -0.90 -7.72 -5.63
C SER A 127 -1.98 -8.38 -6.50
N THR A 128 -2.89 -7.59 -7.07
CA THR A 128 -4.01 -8.08 -7.88
C THR A 128 -3.75 -7.93 -9.38
N VAL A 129 -3.11 -6.84 -9.81
CA VAL A 129 -2.85 -6.55 -11.22
C VAL A 129 -1.64 -7.31 -11.76
N ALA A 130 -0.60 -7.53 -10.95
CA ALA A 130 0.61 -8.24 -11.41
C ALA A 130 0.33 -9.69 -11.89
N PRO A 131 -0.49 -10.51 -11.20
CA PRO A 131 -0.87 -11.84 -11.70
C PRO A 131 -1.70 -11.78 -12.98
N MET A 132 -2.60 -10.79 -13.10
CA MET A 132 -3.43 -10.62 -14.30
C MET A 132 -2.58 -10.30 -15.52
N LEU A 133 -1.61 -9.41 -15.38
CA LEU A 133 -0.64 -9.12 -16.44
C LEU A 133 0.22 -10.33 -16.77
N GLY A 134 0.65 -11.10 -15.76
CA GLY A 134 1.40 -12.34 -15.94
C GLY A 134 0.63 -13.37 -16.77
N LEU A 135 -0.67 -13.52 -16.49
CA LEU A 135 -1.60 -14.36 -17.25
C LEU A 135 -1.80 -13.85 -18.67
N MET A 136 -1.98 -12.54 -18.88
CA MET A 136 -2.06 -11.97 -20.24
C MET A 136 -0.76 -12.25 -21.02
N GLY A 137 0.38 -12.16 -20.35
CA GLY A 137 1.69 -12.51 -20.91
C GLY A 137 1.82 -13.96 -21.35
N THR A 138 0.97 -14.88 -20.87
CA THR A 138 0.94 -16.27 -21.36
C THR A 138 -0.03 -16.47 -22.51
N LEU A 139 -1.21 -15.87 -22.43
CA LEU A 139 -2.27 -16.10 -23.38
C LEU A 139 -1.99 -15.45 -24.74
N ILE A 140 -1.29 -14.31 -24.76
CA ILE A 140 -0.96 -13.61 -26.01
C ILE A 140 0.05 -14.40 -26.88
N PRO A 141 1.22 -14.85 -26.39
CA PRO A 141 2.20 -15.58 -27.19
C PRO A 141 1.79 -17.02 -27.53
N LEU A 142 0.79 -17.59 -26.83
CA LEU A 142 0.33 -18.95 -27.09
C LEU A 142 -0.31 -19.13 -28.47
N GLY A 143 -0.94 -18.07 -29.02
CA GLY A 143 -1.45 -18.06 -30.40
C GLY A 143 -0.34 -18.31 -31.44
N PRO A 144 0.67 -17.42 -31.52
CA PRO A 144 1.86 -17.63 -32.35
C PRO A 144 2.55 -18.99 -32.12
N ALA A 145 2.62 -19.45 -30.86
CA ALA A 145 3.27 -20.71 -30.52
C ALA A 145 2.56 -21.93 -31.15
N LEU A 146 1.23 -21.99 -31.06
CA LEU A 146 0.43 -23.06 -31.68
C LEU A 146 0.48 -23.02 -33.21
N ILE A 147 0.55 -21.82 -33.81
CA ILE A 147 0.73 -21.67 -35.26
C ILE A 147 2.10 -22.20 -35.67
N GLY A 148 3.18 -21.86 -34.95
CA GLY A 148 4.53 -22.39 -35.19
C GLY A 148 4.59 -23.92 -35.10
N LEU A 149 3.92 -24.50 -34.11
CA LEU A 149 3.79 -25.96 -33.99
C LEU A 149 3.13 -26.60 -35.22
N SER A 150 2.05 -25.99 -35.74
CA SER A 150 1.37 -26.51 -36.94
C SER A 150 2.25 -26.47 -38.21
N GLN A 151 3.27 -25.60 -38.21
CA GLN A 151 4.24 -25.43 -39.29
C GLN A 151 5.52 -26.25 -39.08
N GLY A 152 5.66 -26.97 -37.97
CA GLY A 152 6.86 -27.71 -37.60
C GLY A 152 8.01 -26.84 -37.08
N ASP A 153 7.76 -25.55 -36.80
CA ASP A 153 8.74 -24.62 -36.25
C ASP A 153 8.78 -24.72 -34.72
N LEU A 154 9.65 -25.61 -34.24
CA LEU A 154 9.87 -25.84 -32.82
C LEU A 154 10.63 -24.68 -32.14
N GLU A 155 11.39 -23.88 -32.89
CA GLU A 155 12.15 -22.76 -32.35
C GLU A 155 11.22 -21.64 -31.92
N THR A 156 10.32 -21.21 -32.82
CA THR A 156 9.29 -20.20 -32.53
C THR A 156 8.37 -20.66 -31.40
N LEU A 157 8.01 -21.94 -31.37
CA LEU A 157 7.23 -22.53 -30.26
C LEU A 157 7.97 -22.38 -28.92
N ALA A 158 9.24 -22.77 -28.86
CA ALA A 158 10.03 -22.73 -27.64
C ALA A 158 10.22 -21.29 -27.11
N GLN A 159 10.52 -20.34 -28.00
CA GLN A 159 10.72 -18.93 -27.62
C GLN A 159 9.44 -18.32 -27.03
N ASN A 160 8.29 -18.52 -27.67
CA ASN A 160 7.01 -18.00 -27.18
C ASN A 160 6.59 -18.64 -25.85
N LEU A 161 6.84 -19.94 -25.65
CA LEU A 161 6.59 -20.61 -24.38
C LEU A 161 7.51 -20.10 -23.26
N MET A 162 8.80 -19.86 -23.55
CA MET A 162 9.73 -19.31 -22.57
C MET A 162 9.25 -17.94 -22.06
N ILE A 163 8.80 -17.06 -22.97
CA ILE A 163 8.23 -15.76 -22.62
C ILE A 163 7.00 -15.96 -21.73
N ALA A 164 6.06 -16.82 -22.13
CA ALA A 164 4.84 -17.10 -21.37
C ALA A 164 5.12 -17.59 -19.94
N PHE A 165 6.04 -18.54 -19.78
CA PHE A 165 6.38 -19.05 -18.44
C PHE A 165 7.07 -17.97 -17.60
N ALA A 166 8.00 -17.21 -18.19
CA ALA A 166 8.69 -16.14 -17.49
C ALA A 166 7.71 -15.06 -16.99
N THR A 167 6.74 -14.61 -17.80
CA THR A 167 5.78 -13.58 -17.39
C THR A 167 4.92 -14.02 -16.21
N THR A 168 4.54 -15.30 -16.16
CA THR A 168 3.72 -15.84 -15.06
C THR A 168 4.51 -15.89 -13.76
N VAL A 169 5.72 -16.45 -13.82
CA VAL A 169 6.59 -16.59 -12.64
C VAL A 169 6.87 -15.21 -12.05
N VAL A 170 7.22 -14.26 -12.91
CA VAL A 170 7.54 -12.89 -12.51
C VAL A 170 6.31 -12.14 -12.01
N GLY A 171 5.16 -12.28 -12.67
CA GLY A 171 3.90 -11.67 -12.24
C GLY A 171 3.44 -12.17 -10.86
N LEU A 172 3.48 -13.50 -10.64
CA LEU A 172 3.16 -14.11 -9.34
C LEU A 172 4.16 -13.72 -8.25
N PHE A 173 5.46 -13.64 -8.58
CA PHE A 173 6.49 -13.22 -7.64
C PHE A 173 6.26 -11.78 -7.15
N SER A 174 6.06 -10.84 -8.08
CA SER A 174 5.75 -9.44 -7.76
C SER A 174 4.46 -9.32 -6.93
N ALA A 175 3.45 -10.12 -7.25
CA ALA A 175 2.19 -10.14 -6.52
C ALA A 175 2.33 -10.68 -5.11
N GLY A 176 3.11 -11.75 -4.94
CA GLY A 176 3.38 -12.39 -3.65
C GLY A 176 4.06 -11.42 -2.68
N ILE A 177 5.07 -10.68 -3.16
CA ILE A 177 5.70 -9.60 -2.37
C ILE A 177 4.66 -8.57 -1.96
N ALA A 178 3.94 -7.98 -2.93
CA ALA A 178 2.96 -6.94 -2.66
C ALA A 178 1.84 -7.39 -1.70
N TYR A 179 1.41 -8.65 -1.81
CA TYR A 179 0.43 -9.26 -0.91
C TYR A 179 0.95 -9.33 0.53
N VAL A 180 2.14 -9.89 0.75
CA VAL A 180 2.74 -9.99 2.09
C VAL A 180 2.92 -8.61 2.71
N LEU A 181 3.44 -7.64 1.94
CA LEU A 181 3.58 -6.25 2.37
C LEU A 181 2.24 -5.65 2.80
N THR A 182 1.18 -5.86 2.00
CA THR A 182 -0.18 -5.39 2.32
C THR A 182 -0.69 -5.98 3.63
N GLN A 183 -0.48 -7.28 3.86
CA GLN A 183 -0.95 -7.96 5.07
C GLN A 183 -0.24 -7.43 6.33
N VAL A 184 1.08 -7.26 6.28
CA VAL A 184 1.84 -6.78 7.43
C VAL A 184 1.54 -5.30 7.71
N ARG A 185 1.55 -4.43 6.69
CA ARG A 185 1.22 -3.01 6.85
C ARG A 185 -0.19 -2.80 7.36
N ARG A 186 -1.17 -3.62 6.93
CA ARG A 186 -2.55 -3.51 7.42
C ARG A 186 -2.62 -3.70 8.93
N ARG A 187 -1.91 -4.70 9.47
CA ARG A 187 -1.84 -4.91 10.93
C ARG A 187 -1.20 -3.73 11.63
N TRP A 188 -0.13 -3.19 11.07
CA TRP A 188 0.59 -2.07 11.66
C TRP A 188 -0.21 -0.79 11.68
N TYR A 189 -0.86 -0.43 10.57
CA TYR A 189 -1.70 0.76 10.51
C TYR A 189 -2.93 0.64 11.39
N TRP A 190 -3.45 -0.57 11.61
CA TRP A 190 -4.52 -0.78 12.58
C TRP A 190 -4.05 -0.54 14.03
N GLU A 191 -2.85 -0.99 14.39
CA GLU A 191 -2.24 -0.68 15.67
C GLU A 191 -1.97 0.83 15.84
N ASP A 192 -1.44 1.48 14.80
CA ASP A 192 -1.11 2.91 14.81
C ASP A 192 -2.39 3.76 14.91
N MET A 193 -3.46 3.38 14.20
CA MET A 193 -4.75 4.06 14.29
C MET A 193 -5.36 3.91 15.69
N SER A 194 -5.31 2.71 16.27
CA SER A 194 -5.76 2.51 17.65
C SER A 194 -4.99 3.37 18.66
N ASP A 195 -3.69 3.58 18.45
CA ASP A 195 -2.88 4.44 19.31
C ASP A 195 -3.22 5.94 19.07
N ILE A 196 -3.60 6.35 17.85
CA ILE A 196 -4.10 7.70 17.51
C ILE A 196 -5.47 7.96 18.13
N ASP A 197 -6.42 7.03 18.00
CA ASP A 197 -7.76 7.13 18.57
C ASP A 197 -7.69 7.30 20.09
N TYR A 198 -6.80 6.54 20.75
CA TYR A 198 -6.58 6.69 22.18
C TYR A 198 -6.08 8.08 22.59
N ILE A 199 -5.22 8.72 21.78
CA ILE A 199 -4.78 10.09 22.01
C ILE A 199 -5.95 11.07 21.80
N LEU A 200 -6.73 10.87 20.73
CA LEU A 200 -7.87 11.71 20.39
C LEU A 200 -8.94 11.68 21.49
N ASP A 201 -9.31 10.49 21.97
CA ASP A 201 -10.28 10.29 23.05
C ASP A 201 -9.89 11.10 24.31
N ILE A 202 -8.60 11.12 24.66
CA ILE A 202 -8.09 11.88 25.82
C ILE A 202 -8.19 13.38 25.60
N ILE A 203 -7.93 13.85 24.37
CA ILE A 203 -8.04 15.26 24.00
C ILE A 203 -9.51 15.70 24.06
N GLU A 204 -10.43 14.87 23.57
CA GLU A 204 -11.87 15.18 23.49
C GLU A 204 -12.61 15.00 24.82
N GLU A 205 -12.10 14.19 25.75
CA GLU A 205 -12.70 13.97 27.08
C GLU A 205 -13.00 15.28 27.83
N LYS A 206 -12.23 16.35 27.57
CA LYS A 206 -12.44 17.67 28.15
C LYS A 206 -13.58 18.46 27.51
N ASN A 207 -13.90 18.24 26.24
CA ASN A 207 -14.98 18.95 25.55
C ASN A 207 -16.39 18.49 26.02
N GLY A 208 -16.47 17.31 26.64
CA GLY A 208 -17.72 16.71 27.12
C GLY A 208 -18.09 17.01 28.58
N ASN A 209 -17.23 17.70 29.34
CA ASN A 209 -17.46 18.13 30.74
C ASN A 209 -17.58 19.65 30.83
#